data_AF-X1E2L2-F1
#
_entry.id   AF-X1E2L2-F1
#
_cell.length_a   1.000
_cell.length_b   1.000
_cell.length_c   1.000
_cell.angle_alpha   90.00
_cell.angle_beta   90.00
_cell.angle_gamma   90.00
#
_symmetry.space_group_name_H-M   'P 1'
#
loop_
_entity.id
_entity.type
_entity.pdbx_description
1 polymer ?
#
loop_
_entity_poly.entity_id
_entity_poly.type
_entity_poly.pdbx_seq_one_letter_code
_entity_poly.pdbx_strand_id
1 'polypeptide(L)' 'MDQNKTKLVELLIENNIFKFGEFSLKSGKKSWFYIDLRLISSFPDTFEYVSTYIK' A
#
# COMPACT_ATOMS: atom_id res chain seq x y z
N MET A 1 12.87 -9.93 -10.00
CA MET A 1 12.07 -8.98 -9.18
C MET A 1 12.67 -8.97 -7.78
N ASP A 2 12.79 -7.80 -7.15
CA ASP A 2 13.31 -7.69 -5.79
C ASP A 2 12.31 -8.34 -4.81
N GLN A 3 12.75 -9.40 -4.12
CA GLN A 3 11.91 -10.19 -3.22
C GLN A 3 11.37 -9.33 -2.08
N ASN A 4 12.16 -8.38 -1.59
CA ASN A 4 11.76 -7.55 -0.48
C ASN A 4 10.65 -6.56 -0.90
N LYS A 5 10.76 -5.99 -2.11
CA LYS A 5 9.69 -5.15 -2.68
C LYS A 5 8.41 -5.94 -2.95
N THR A 6 8.55 -7.19 -3.37
CA THR A 6 7.40 -8.08 -3.61
C THR A 6 6.65 -8.33 -2.30
N LYS A 7 7.37 -8.67 -1.22
CA LYS A 7 6.78 -8.91 0.09
C LYS A 7 6.10 -7.67 0.68
N LEU A 8 6.67 -6.49 0.48
CA LEU A 8 6.02 -5.24 0.88
C LEU A 8 4.66 -5.07 0.19
N VAL A 9 4.61 -5.27 -1.13
CA VAL A 9 3.37 -5.10 -1.89
C VAL A 9 2.30 -6.10 -1.45
N GLU A 10 2.68 -7.36 -1.18
CA GLU A 10 1.78 -8.37 -0.62
C GLU A 10 1.16 -7.92 0.71
N LEU A 11 1.98 -7.45 1.66
CA LEU A 11 1.52 -6.95 2.96
C LEU A 11 0.54 -5.77 2.81
N LEU A 12 0.79 -4.86 1.86
CA LEU A 12 -0.10 -3.72 1.60
C LEU A 12 -1.45 -4.17 1.02
N ILE A 13 -1.48 -5.20 0.18
CA ILE A 13 -2.72 -5.75 -0.40
C ILE A 13 -3.50 -6.51 0.67
N GLU A 14 -2.85 -7.40 1.42
CA GLU A 14 -3.46 -8.19 2.50
C GLU A 14 -4.14 -7.30 3.56
N ASN A 15 -3.50 -6.19 3.92
CA ASN A 15 -4.02 -5.25 4.92
C ASN A 15 -4.99 -4.21 4.34
N ASN A 16 -5.45 -4.37 3.10
CA ASN A 16 -6.37 -3.44 2.44
C ASN A 16 -5.84 -1.99 2.37
N ILE A 17 -4.52 -1.81 2.45
CA ILE A 17 -3.85 -0.52 2.31
C ILE A 17 -3.73 -0.17 0.82
N PHE A 18 -3.50 -1.17 -0.02
CA PHE A 18 -3.46 -1.08 -1.47
C PHE A 18 -4.57 -1.92 -2.08
N LYS A 19 -5.46 -1.28 -2.86
CA LYS A 19 -6.67 -1.90 -3.43
C LYS A 19 -6.70 -1.72 -4.95
N PHE A 20 -7.14 -2.75 -5.65
CA PHE A 20 -7.46 -2.70 -7.08
C PHE A 20 -8.97 -2.53 -7.27
N GLY A 21 -9.36 -1.80 -8.32
CA GLY A 21 -10.75 -1.48 -8.62
C GLY A 21 -10.89 -0.13 -9.30
N GLU A 22 -12.12 0.28 -9.61
CA GLU A 22 -12.35 1.60 -10.18
C GLU A 22 -12.55 2.65 -9.08
N PHE A 23 -11.67 3.64 -9.01
CA PHE A 23 -11.72 4.75 -8.06
C PHE A 23 -11.78 6.09 -8.78
N SER A 24 -12.46 7.07 -8.19
CA SER A 24 -12.48 8.44 -8.69
C SER A 24 -11.49 9.29 -7.89
N LEU A 25 -10.54 9.92 -8.58
CA LEU A 25 -9.60 10.86 -7.99
C LEU A 25 -10.25 12.22 -7.73
N LYS A 26 -9.62 13.06 -6.88
CA LYS A 26 -10.09 14.43 -6.63
C LYS A 26 -10.19 15.29 -7.90
N SER A 27 -9.41 14.95 -8.94
CA SER A 27 -9.45 15.61 -10.25
C SER A 27 -10.62 15.16 -11.14
N GLY A 28 -11.44 14.20 -10.69
CA GLY A 28 -12.51 13.59 -11.49
C GLY A 28 -12.04 12.45 -12.41
N LYS A 29 -10.73 12.21 -12.52
CA LYS A 29 -10.18 11.09 -13.30
C LYS A 29 -10.43 9.75 -12.62
N LYS A 30 -10.55 8.68 -13.43
CA LYS A 30 -10.60 7.30 -12.94
C LYS A 30 -9.19 6.75 -12.69
N SER A 31 -9.06 5.94 -11.66
CA SER A 31 -7.85 5.18 -11.31
C SER A 31 -8.23 3.70 -11.11
N TRP A 32 -7.38 2.80 -11.58
CA TRP A 32 -7.54 1.35 -11.39
C TRP A 32 -7.07 0.85 -10.02
N PHE A 33 -6.57 1.77 -9.19
CA PHE A 33 -6.11 1.46 -7.86
C PHE A 33 -6.31 2.61 -6.88
N TYR A 34 -6.33 2.26 -5.61
CA TYR A 34 -6.35 3.17 -4.48
C TYR A 34 -5.34 2.72 -3.43
N ILE A 35 -4.61 3.67 -2.85
CA ILE A 35 -3.65 3.39 -1.79
C ILE A 35 -3.83 4.40 -0.64
N ASP A 36 -3.92 3.90 0.59
CA ASP A 36 -4.02 4.73 1.80
C ASP A 36 -2.94 4.38 2.82
N LEU A 37 -1.74 4.94 2.61
CA LEU A 37 -0.56 4.69 3.44
C LEU A 37 -0.73 5.12 4.91
N ARG A 38 -1.73 5.95 5.24
CA ARG A 38 -2.00 6.37 6.62
C ARG A 38 -2.42 5.20 7.51
N LEU A 39 -2.93 4.13 6.91
CA LEU A 39 -3.33 2.91 7.61
C LEU A 39 -2.14 2.07 8.09
N ILE A 40 -0.93 2.27 7.55
CA ILE A 40 0.25 1.44 7.86
C ILE A 40 0.53 1.39 9.37
N SER A 41 0.36 2.50 10.09
CA SER A 41 0.59 2.56 11.55
C SER A 41 -0.37 1.68 12.36
N SER A 42 -1.47 1.22 11.77
CA SER A 42 -2.41 0.29 12.41
C SER A 42 -2.00 -1.18 12.26
N PHE A 43 -0.96 -1.48 11.47
CA PHE A 43 -0.48 -2.83 11.19
C PHE A 43 1.01 -2.95 11.56
N PRO A 44 1.35 -3.37 12.79
CA PRO A 44 2.73 -3.38 13.28
C PRO A 44 3.72 -4.07 12.34
N ASP A 45 3.38 -5.24 11.79
CA ASP A 45 4.26 -5.98 10.88
C ASP A 45 4.51 -5.23 9.57
N THR A 46 3.48 -4.55 9.03
CA THR A 46 3.62 -3.75 7.81
C THR A 46 4.39 -2.47 8.09
N PHE A 47 4.17 -1.85 9.25
CA PHE A 47 4.91 -0.67 9.68
C PHE A 47 6.40 -0.96 9.84
N GLU A 48 6.75 -2.06 10.50
CA GLU A 48 8.14 -2.50 10.65
C GLU A 48 8.78 -2.79 9.29
N TYR A 49 8.05 -3.44 8.37
CA TYR A 49 8.60 -3.72 7.05
C TYR A 49 8.86 -2.44 6.24
N VAL A 50 7.93 -1.48 6.27
CA VAL A 50 8.05 -0.19 5.59
C VAL A 50 9.19 0.65 6.18
N SER A 51 9.37 0.62 7.50
CA SER A 51 10.41 1.41 8.18
C SER A 51 11.83 1.05 7.69
N THR A 52 12.07 -0.19 7.28
CA THR A 52 13.36 -0.63 6.70
C THR A 52 13.77 0.13 5.43
N TYR A 53 12.82 0.77 4.73
CA TYR A 53 13.06 1.52 3.50
C TYR A 53 13.11 3.04 3.69
N ILE A 54 12.71 3.54 4.85
CA ILE A 54 12.67 4.98 5.15
C ILE A 54 13.91 5.33 5.96
N LYS A 55 14.73 6.26 5.46
CA LYS A 55 15.92 6.78 6.15
C LYS A 55 15.60 8.08 6.88
#